data_AF-A0A534IYA5-F1
#
_entry.id   AF-A0A534IYA5-F1
#
_cell.length_a   1.000
_cell.length_b   1.000
_cell.length_c   1.000
_cell.angle_alpha   90.00
_cell.angle_beta   90.00
_cell.angle_gamma   90.00
#
_symmetry.space_group_name_H-M   'P 1'
#
loop_
_entity.id
_entity.type
_entity.pdbx_description
1 polymer ?
#
loop_
_entity_poly.entity_id
_entity_poly.type
_entity_poly.pdbx_seq_one_letter_code
_entity_poly.pdbx_strand_id
1 'polypeptide(L)'
;MQVRTREVGRAWAVRSLGIALALCMSLTVGGVLTIRAAAEPWSGILDPSRAIDWSHAGIPGGIPNRATICASLDPGSTAAQVNAAIAACPPDQVVFLTAGTFTLSAGLNMKSDVTLRGAGANRTKLVFTGTTQCDRGPPPYPVICFKGSFSWAGGEENTADWTAGYAKGTTVITLSNTANLRPGENFLILDQVDDTTDGGDIYNCGVANGCVSQGSDGMRTGPGGYRNQRQVVKVTAIAGNQVTITPGIYMPNWRATQAPQAWWPTTVLRRAGIENMTIQPVDG
;
A
#
# COMPACT_ATOMS: atom_id res chain seq x y z
N MET A 1 -54.20 -33.07 15.19
CA MET A 1 -54.07 -31.60 15.07
C MET A 1 -53.13 -31.32 13.90
N GLN A 2 -53.54 -30.43 13.00
CA GLN A 2 -53.13 -30.41 11.59
C GLN A 2 -51.64 -30.18 11.31
N VAL A 3 -51.19 -30.87 10.26
CA VAL A 3 -49.94 -30.69 9.51
C VAL A 3 -49.99 -29.41 8.69
N ARG A 4 -48.88 -28.66 8.59
CA ARG A 4 -48.45 -28.01 7.34
C ARG A 4 -46.92 -27.93 7.22
N THR A 5 -46.43 -28.54 6.15
CA THR A 5 -45.13 -28.32 5.49
C THR A 5 -45.22 -27.14 4.50
N ARG A 6 -44.06 -26.71 3.99
CA ARG A 6 -43.73 -25.73 2.89
C ARG A 6 -43.07 -24.45 3.42
N GLU A 7 -42.05 -23.86 2.78
CA GLU A 7 -41.46 -24.05 1.45
C GLU A 7 -40.08 -23.38 1.35
N VAL A 8 -39.24 -23.92 0.47
CA VAL A 8 -37.99 -23.34 -0.02
C VAL A 8 -38.34 -22.27 -1.07
N GLY A 9 -37.85 -21.03 -0.89
CA GLY A 9 -38.16 -19.91 -1.78
C GLY A 9 -36.95 -19.00 -2.02
N ARG A 10 -36.31 -19.22 -3.16
CA ARG A 10 -35.23 -18.45 -3.79
C ARG A 10 -35.45 -16.93 -3.74
N ALA A 11 -34.46 -16.16 -3.27
CA ALA A 11 -34.31 -14.74 -3.59
C ALA A 11 -33.20 -14.57 -4.63
N TRP A 12 -33.60 -14.60 -5.91
CA TRP A 12 -32.77 -14.17 -7.04
C TRP A 12 -32.87 -12.65 -7.22
N ALA A 13 -31.75 -12.08 -7.64
CA ALA A 13 -31.53 -10.69 -8.00
C ALA A 13 -32.59 -10.07 -8.92
N VAL A 14 -32.84 -8.75 -8.79
CA VAL A 14 -32.62 -7.76 -9.86
C VAL A 14 -32.46 -6.37 -9.21
N ARG A 15 -31.28 -5.75 -9.30
CA ARG A 15 -31.10 -4.30 -9.17
C ARG A 15 -31.39 -3.69 -10.53
N SER A 16 -32.59 -3.14 -10.71
CA SER A 16 -32.98 -2.45 -11.94
C SER A 16 -32.66 -0.96 -11.83
N LEU A 17 -31.97 -0.48 -12.87
CA LEU A 17 -31.81 0.93 -13.25
C LEU A 17 -33.11 1.74 -13.08
N GLY A 18 -33.00 2.92 -12.47
CA GLY A 18 -34.02 3.96 -12.53
C GLY A 18 -33.43 5.22 -13.16
N ILE A 19 -33.44 5.31 -14.49
CA ILE A 19 -33.38 6.57 -15.23
C ILE A 19 -34.83 7.00 -15.42
N ALA A 20 -35.27 8.04 -14.73
CA ALA A 20 -36.57 8.65 -14.95
C ALA A 20 -36.39 10.11 -15.40
N LEU A 21 -36.96 10.37 -16.57
CA LEU A 21 -36.95 11.58 -17.37
C LEU A 21 -37.64 12.76 -16.65
N ALA A 22 -37.10 13.95 -16.88
CA ALA A 22 -37.64 15.24 -16.42
C ALA A 22 -38.92 15.65 -17.18
N LEU A 23 -39.91 16.23 -16.47
CA LEU A 23 -40.56 17.49 -16.86
C LEU A 23 -41.47 18.08 -15.75
N CYS A 24 -41.14 19.33 -15.37
CA CYS A 24 -41.96 20.43 -14.86
C CYS A 24 -43.05 20.21 -13.78
N MET A 25 -42.80 20.71 -12.56
CA MET A 25 -43.57 21.86 -12.05
C MET A 25 -42.82 22.57 -10.91
N SER A 26 -42.67 23.87 -11.08
CA SER A 26 -41.99 24.83 -10.22
C SER A 26 -42.74 25.07 -8.91
N LEU A 27 -42.12 24.71 -7.78
CA LEU A 27 -42.23 25.46 -6.52
C LEU A 27 -40.81 25.69 -5.99
N THR A 28 -40.31 26.90 -6.17
CA THR A 28 -39.08 27.39 -5.57
C THR A 28 -39.30 27.62 -4.09
N VAL A 29 -39.01 26.61 -3.26
CA VAL A 29 -38.69 26.80 -1.85
C VAL A 29 -37.19 26.54 -1.72
N GLY A 30 -36.44 27.60 -1.42
CA GLY A 30 -34.98 27.60 -1.30
C GLY A 30 -34.48 26.80 -0.09
N GLY A 31 -34.67 25.48 -0.11
CA GLY A 31 -33.99 24.56 0.78
C GLY A 31 -32.66 24.16 0.16
N VAL A 32 -31.57 24.78 0.59
CA VAL A 32 -30.22 24.26 0.35
C VAL A 32 -30.19 22.85 0.96
N LEU A 33 -30.10 21.82 0.13
CA LEU A 33 -29.86 20.46 0.59
C LEU A 33 -28.42 20.40 1.10
N THR A 34 -28.18 20.82 2.34
CA THR A 34 -26.88 20.66 3.00
C THR A 34 -26.67 19.17 3.25
N ILE A 35 -25.94 18.52 2.36
CA ILE A 35 -25.30 17.24 2.66
C ILE A 35 -24.32 17.55 3.79
N ARG A 36 -24.65 17.15 5.02
CA ARG A 36 -23.67 17.20 6.13
C ARG A 36 -22.60 16.18 5.78
N ALA A 37 -21.47 16.65 5.24
CA ALA A 37 -20.24 15.89 5.28
C ALA A 37 -20.03 15.49 6.74
N ALA A 38 -19.80 14.21 7.01
CA ALA A 38 -19.45 13.77 8.34
C ALA A 38 -18.23 14.60 8.76
N ALA A 39 -18.37 15.41 9.80
CA ALA A 39 -17.26 16.19 10.31
C ALA A 39 -16.14 15.21 10.66
N GLU A 40 -14.92 15.51 10.20
CA GLU A 40 -13.79 14.64 10.51
C GLU A 40 -13.67 14.48 12.03
N PRO A 41 -13.31 13.28 12.53
CA PRO A 41 -13.41 12.95 13.95
C PRO A 41 -12.56 13.86 14.86
N TRP A 42 -11.63 14.65 14.30
CA TRP A 42 -10.83 15.64 15.02
C TRP A 42 -11.44 17.04 15.06
N SER A 43 -12.53 17.32 14.33
CA SER A 43 -13.15 18.65 14.27
C SER A 43 -13.57 19.12 15.66
N GLY A 44 -13.11 20.31 16.07
CA GLY A 44 -13.35 20.85 17.42
C GLY A 44 -12.45 20.28 18.53
N ILE A 45 -11.61 19.29 18.21
CA ILE A 45 -10.59 18.72 19.12
C ILE A 45 -9.20 19.24 18.74
N LEU A 46 -8.88 19.20 17.45
CA LEU A 46 -7.60 19.66 16.90
C LEU A 46 -7.79 20.94 16.09
N ASP A 47 -6.80 21.82 16.17
CA ASP A 47 -6.68 22.92 15.22
C ASP A 47 -6.59 22.36 13.80
N PRO A 48 -7.44 22.80 12.85
CA PRO A 48 -7.41 22.31 11.47
C PRO A 48 -6.03 22.43 10.80
N SER A 49 -5.20 23.40 11.19
CA SER A 49 -3.83 23.57 10.69
C SER A 49 -2.89 22.44 11.11
N ARG A 50 -3.24 21.65 12.12
CA ARG A 50 -2.49 20.49 12.63
C ARG A 50 -3.24 19.17 12.42
N ALA A 51 -4.37 19.23 11.74
CA ALA A 51 -5.16 18.05 11.41
C ALA A 51 -4.75 17.46 10.06
N ILE A 52 -5.05 16.18 9.88
CA ILE A 52 -4.82 15.41 8.66
C ILE A 52 -6.15 14.81 8.22
N ASP A 53 -6.47 14.96 6.94
CA ASP A 53 -7.61 14.29 6.32
C ASP A 53 -7.33 12.79 6.12
N TRP A 54 -8.11 11.95 6.80
CA TRP A 54 -8.05 10.50 6.71
C TRP A 54 -9.11 9.89 5.79
N SER A 55 -9.94 10.69 5.11
CA SER A 55 -11.01 10.21 4.22
C SER A 55 -10.49 9.36 3.05
N HIS A 56 -9.22 9.53 2.69
CA HIS A 56 -8.52 8.80 1.63
C HIS A 56 -7.66 7.64 2.16
N ALA A 57 -7.76 7.28 3.43
CA ALA A 57 -6.98 6.21 4.02
C ALA A 57 -7.39 4.82 3.49
N GLY A 58 -6.42 3.91 3.43
CA GLY A 58 -6.62 2.53 2.95
C GLY A 58 -6.29 2.34 1.47
N ILE A 59 -6.77 1.22 0.90
CA ILE A 59 -6.58 0.90 -0.52
C ILE A 59 -7.73 1.52 -1.32
N PRO A 60 -7.47 2.42 -2.29
CA PRO A 60 -8.51 2.94 -3.16
C PRO A 60 -9.24 1.81 -3.89
N GLY A 61 -10.57 1.78 -3.78
CA GLY A 61 -11.40 0.69 -4.34
C GLY A 61 -11.44 -0.60 -3.50
N GLY A 62 -10.74 -0.65 -2.37
CA GLY A 62 -10.68 -1.81 -1.47
C GLY A 62 -9.70 -2.90 -1.92
N ILE A 63 -9.71 -4.02 -1.21
CA ILE A 63 -8.91 -5.21 -1.58
C ILE A 63 -9.51 -5.81 -2.86
N PRO A 64 -8.72 -6.00 -3.94
CA PRO A 64 -9.22 -6.52 -5.20
C PRO A 64 -9.87 -7.90 -5.05
N ASN A 65 -11.13 -8.02 -5.50
CA ASN A 65 -11.80 -9.32 -5.58
C ASN A 65 -11.52 -9.99 -6.93
N ARG A 66 -10.67 -11.01 -6.94
CA ARG A 66 -10.31 -11.78 -8.14
C ARG A 66 -11.11 -13.08 -8.22
N ALA A 67 -11.89 -13.26 -9.28
CA ALA A 67 -12.73 -14.45 -9.48
C ALA A 67 -12.12 -15.46 -10.48
N THR A 68 -11.29 -15.00 -11.41
CA THR A 68 -10.71 -15.84 -12.45
C THR A 68 -9.52 -16.64 -11.91
N ILE A 69 -9.60 -17.96 -12.03
CA ILE A 69 -8.52 -18.88 -11.67
C ILE A 69 -7.67 -19.14 -12.92
N CYS A 70 -6.38 -18.81 -12.85
CA CYS A 70 -5.42 -19.03 -13.93
C CYS A 70 -4.78 -20.43 -13.88
N ALA A 71 -4.68 -21.01 -12.68
CA ALA A 71 -4.14 -22.34 -12.44
C ALA A 71 -4.76 -22.93 -11.17
N SER A 72 -4.97 -24.25 -11.16
CA SER A 72 -5.37 -25.02 -9.97
C SER A 72 -4.31 -26.08 -9.71
N LEU A 73 -3.84 -26.18 -8.47
CA LEU A 73 -2.81 -27.11 -8.05
C LEU A 73 -3.30 -27.95 -6.88
N ASP A 74 -2.98 -29.24 -6.94
CA ASP A 74 -3.33 -30.22 -5.91
C ASP A 74 -2.16 -30.52 -4.97
N PRO A 75 -2.42 -31.01 -3.74
CA PRO A 75 -1.40 -31.54 -2.85
C PRO A 75 -0.44 -32.50 -3.57
N GLY A 76 0.84 -32.37 -3.30
CA GLY A 76 1.93 -33.04 -4.05
C GLY A 76 2.60 -32.13 -5.08
N SER A 77 2.02 -30.97 -5.40
CA SER A 77 2.69 -29.93 -6.17
C SER A 77 3.92 -29.38 -5.42
N THR A 78 5.04 -29.29 -6.12
CA THR A 78 6.30 -28.73 -5.61
C THR A 78 6.25 -27.20 -5.53
N ALA A 79 7.12 -26.60 -4.71
CA ALA A 79 7.27 -25.14 -4.66
C ALA A 79 7.65 -24.54 -6.03
N ALA A 80 8.41 -25.27 -6.85
CA ALA A 80 8.77 -24.85 -8.20
C ALA A 80 7.53 -24.77 -9.12
N GLN A 81 6.62 -25.74 -9.04
CA GLN A 81 5.36 -25.73 -9.80
C GLN A 81 4.44 -24.59 -9.33
N VAL A 82 4.36 -24.34 -8.02
CA VAL A 82 3.58 -23.21 -7.48
C VAL A 82 4.16 -21.87 -7.94
N ASN A 83 5.49 -21.69 -7.87
CA ASN A 83 6.16 -20.48 -8.34
C ASN A 83 5.99 -20.28 -9.86
N ALA A 84 6.07 -21.35 -10.65
CA ALA A 84 5.84 -21.28 -12.10
C ALA A 84 4.39 -20.85 -12.41
N ALA A 85 3.40 -21.37 -11.66
CA ALA A 85 2.01 -20.95 -11.79
C ALA A 85 1.82 -19.48 -11.42
N ILE A 86 2.43 -19.00 -10.33
CA ILE A 86 2.38 -17.59 -9.92
C ILE A 86 3.02 -16.69 -11.00
N ALA A 87 4.18 -17.08 -11.52
CA ALA A 87 4.90 -16.32 -12.54
C ALA A 87 4.10 -16.23 -13.86
N ALA A 88 3.48 -17.33 -14.29
CA ALA A 88 2.68 -17.40 -15.52
C ALA A 88 1.28 -16.78 -15.39
N CYS A 89 0.74 -16.69 -14.17
CA CYS A 89 -0.62 -16.19 -13.94
C CYS A 89 -0.78 -14.75 -14.48
N PRO A 90 -1.79 -14.48 -15.33
CA PRO A 90 -2.06 -13.13 -15.79
C PRO A 90 -2.45 -12.19 -14.65
N PRO A 91 -2.26 -10.87 -14.81
CA PRO A 91 -2.73 -9.88 -13.85
C PRO A 91 -4.22 -10.04 -13.52
N ASP A 92 -4.56 -9.73 -12.28
CA ASP A 92 -5.91 -9.76 -11.71
C ASP A 92 -6.57 -11.16 -11.68
N GLN A 93 -5.74 -12.21 -11.60
CA GLN A 93 -6.17 -13.61 -11.50
C GLN A 93 -5.60 -14.34 -10.28
N VAL A 94 -6.03 -15.59 -10.11
CA VAL A 94 -5.79 -16.41 -8.93
C VAL A 94 -5.09 -17.72 -9.30
N VAL A 95 -3.98 -18.01 -8.62
CA VAL A 95 -3.47 -19.38 -8.52
C VAL A 95 -4.20 -20.03 -7.34
N PHE A 96 -4.99 -21.06 -7.62
CA PHE A 96 -5.79 -21.77 -6.63
C PHE A 96 -5.09 -23.04 -6.15
N LEU A 97 -5.00 -23.20 -4.83
CA LEU A 97 -4.52 -24.41 -4.18
C LEU A 97 -5.74 -25.15 -3.62
N THR A 98 -5.94 -26.39 -4.05
CA THR A 98 -7.07 -27.19 -3.59
C THR A 98 -6.93 -27.58 -2.11
N ALA A 99 -7.93 -28.28 -1.57
CA ALA A 99 -7.91 -28.70 -0.17
C ALA A 99 -6.86 -29.81 0.05
N GLY A 100 -6.07 -29.67 1.11
CA GLY A 100 -5.06 -30.61 1.55
C GLY A 100 -3.79 -29.92 2.05
N THR A 101 -2.76 -30.71 2.27
CA THR A 101 -1.46 -30.26 2.77
C THR A 101 -0.43 -30.23 1.65
N PHE A 102 0.17 -29.07 1.43
CA PHE A 102 1.29 -28.88 0.51
C PHE A 102 2.58 -28.82 1.33
N THR A 103 3.43 -29.83 1.19
CA THR A 103 4.77 -29.82 1.80
C THR A 103 5.76 -29.23 0.81
N LEU A 104 6.31 -28.06 1.13
CA LEU A 104 7.11 -27.25 0.23
C LEU A 104 8.55 -27.16 0.74
N SER A 105 9.50 -27.78 0.03
CA SER A 105 10.94 -27.77 0.35
C SER A 105 11.67 -26.46 -0.02
N ALA A 106 10.94 -25.49 -0.57
CA ALA A 106 11.43 -24.15 -0.87
C ALA A 106 10.28 -23.15 -0.68
N GLY A 107 10.64 -21.87 -0.53
CA GLY A 107 9.66 -20.79 -0.39
C GLY A 107 9.01 -20.35 -1.71
N LEU A 108 8.01 -19.47 -1.59
CA LEU A 108 7.24 -18.95 -2.72
C LEU A 108 7.56 -17.48 -3.00
N ASN A 109 7.60 -17.10 -4.28
CA ASN A 109 7.80 -15.72 -4.72
C ASN A 109 6.51 -15.17 -5.33
N MET A 110 6.00 -14.10 -4.73
CA MET A 110 4.76 -13.47 -5.18
C MET A 110 4.99 -12.53 -6.36
N LYS A 111 3.95 -12.38 -7.19
CA LYS A 111 3.92 -11.53 -8.38
C LYS A 111 2.86 -10.44 -8.23
N SER A 112 3.13 -9.25 -8.77
CA SER A 112 2.14 -8.17 -8.81
C SER A 112 0.85 -8.65 -9.47
N ASP A 113 -0.27 -8.17 -8.94
CA ASP A 113 -1.62 -8.43 -9.43
C ASP A 113 -2.09 -9.89 -9.39
N VAL A 114 -1.39 -10.77 -8.67
CA VAL A 114 -1.77 -12.19 -8.54
C VAL A 114 -2.12 -12.51 -7.09
N THR A 115 -3.17 -13.29 -6.87
CA THR A 115 -3.49 -13.91 -5.58
C THR A 115 -3.12 -15.39 -5.60
N LEU A 116 -2.41 -15.86 -4.57
CA LEU A 116 -2.35 -17.29 -4.22
C LEU A 116 -3.46 -17.59 -3.21
N ARG A 117 -4.44 -18.43 -3.58
CA ARG A 117 -5.65 -18.66 -2.78
C ARG A 117 -5.82 -20.14 -2.45
N GLY A 118 -6.09 -20.46 -1.19
CA GLY A 118 -6.49 -21.81 -0.76
C GLY A 118 -8.00 -22.01 -0.74
N ALA A 119 -8.43 -23.24 -0.44
CA ALA A 119 -9.83 -23.62 -0.30
C ALA A 119 -10.46 -23.22 1.06
N GLY A 120 -9.69 -22.60 1.95
CA GLY A 120 -10.09 -22.18 3.31
C GLY A 120 -8.96 -22.43 4.32
N ALA A 121 -8.92 -21.63 5.39
CA ALA A 121 -7.86 -21.72 6.40
C ALA A 121 -7.70 -23.13 7.01
N ASN A 122 -8.82 -23.83 7.25
CA ASN A 122 -8.84 -25.21 7.77
C ASN A 122 -8.82 -26.29 6.68
N ARG A 123 -8.68 -25.90 5.41
CA ARG A 123 -8.80 -26.80 4.26
C ARG A 123 -7.53 -26.88 3.43
N THR A 124 -6.77 -25.79 3.33
CA THR A 124 -5.49 -25.75 2.63
C THR A 124 -4.40 -25.35 3.62
N LYS A 125 -3.38 -26.21 3.77
CA LYS A 125 -2.23 -25.97 4.65
C LYS A 125 -0.94 -25.99 3.84
N LEU A 126 -0.14 -24.93 3.93
CA LEU A 126 1.23 -24.91 3.42
C LEU A 126 2.17 -25.23 4.58
N VAL A 127 2.98 -26.27 4.44
CA VAL A 127 4.02 -26.67 5.39
C VAL A 127 5.35 -26.50 4.69
N PHE A 128 6.14 -25.53 5.14
CA PHE A 128 7.44 -25.24 4.55
C PHE A 128 8.54 -26.01 5.27
N THR A 129 9.42 -26.66 4.52
CA THR A 129 10.69 -27.22 5.03
C THR A 129 11.91 -26.53 4.44
N GLY A 130 11.69 -25.50 3.61
CA GLY A 130 12.72 -24.61 3.11
C GLY A 130 12.19 -23.19 2.87
N THR A 131 13.11 -22.28 2.58
CA THR A 131 12.84 -20.85 2.47
C THR A 131 13.04 -20.35 1.04
N THR A 132 12.78 -19.08 0.79
CA THR A 132 13.14 -18.42 -0.47
C THR A 132 13.86 -17.12 -0.19
N GLN A 133 14.88 -16.83 -0.98
CA GLN A 133 15.60 -15.58 -0.85
C GLN A 133 14.68 -14.40 -1.16
N CYS A 134 14.52 -13.52 -0.16
CA CYS A 134 13.76 -12.29 -0.29
C CYS A 134 14.73 -11.13 -0.12
N ASP A 135 15.36 -10.74 -1.23
CA ASP A 135 16.42 -9.72 -1.35
C ASP A 135 17.78 -10.10 -0.70
N ARG A 136 18.66 -9.09 -0.61
CA ARG A 136 20.07 -9.20 -0.22
C ARG A 136 20.23 -9.02 1.29
N GLY A 137 19.67 -9.95 2.07
CA GLY A 137 19.96 -10.07 3.50
C GLY A 137 20.66 -11.40 3.81
N PRO A 138 21.46 -11.49 4.88
CA PRO A 138 21.81 -12.79 5.43
C PRO A 138 20.54 -13.50 5.95
N PRO A 139 20.52 -14.84 6.03
CA PRO A 139 19.44 -15.57 6.69
C PRO A 139 19.11 -15.04 8.11
N PRO A 140 17.89 -15.27 8.63
CA PRO A 140 16.86 -16.16 8.13
C PRO A 140 16.07 -15.59 6.93
N TYR A 141 15.74 -16.46 5.98
CA TYR A 141 14.92 -16.12 4.82
C TYR A 141 13.44 -16.46 5.06
N PRO A 142 12.49 -15.73 4.45
CA PRO A 142 11.08 -16.03 4.60
C PRO A 142 10.67 -17.27 3.80
N VAL A 143 9.51 -17.82 4.16
CA VAL A 143 8.86 -18.91 3.39
C VAL A 143 8.04 -18.39 2.22
N ILE A 144 7.56 -17.15 2.27
CA ILE A 144 6.88 -16.48 1.17
C ILE A 144 7.40 -15.05 1.05
N CYS A 145 7.85 -14.69 -0.14
CA CYS A 145 8.46 -13.40 -0.40
C CYS A 145 7.52 -12.48 -1.20
N PHE A 146 7.33 -11.27 -0.67
CA PHE A 146 6.72 -10.14 -1.36
C PHE A 146 7.80 -9.07 -1.54
N LYS A 147 8.32 -8.92 -2.77
CA LYS A 147 9.38 -7.95 -3.04
C LYS A 147 9.21 -7.24 -4.36
N GLY A 148 9.54 -5.95 -4.37
CA GLY A 148 9.91 -5.23 -5.57
C GLY A 148 11.43 -5.33 -5.78
N SER A 149 12.03 -4.20 -6.11
CA SER A 149 13.48 -4.03 -6.07
C SER A 149 13.94 -3.55 -4.69
N PHE A 150 15.25 -3.58 -4.44
CA PHE A 150 15.80 -3.45 -3.09
C PHE A 150 16.36 -2.06 -2.87
N SER A 151 15.48 -1.11 -2.54
CA SER A 151 15.85 0.26 -2.17
C SER A 151 15.61 0.47 -0.69
N TRP A 152 16.64 0.89 0.04
CA TRP A 152 16.60 1.10 1.49
C TRP A 152 17.49 2.27 1.90
N ALA A 153 17.40 2.69 3.16
CA ALA A 153 18.01 3.93 3.65
C ALA A 153 19.55 4.00 3.58
N GLY A 154 20.26 2.88 3.39
CA GLY A 154 21.72 2.84 3.20
C GLY A 154 22.16 2.36 1.82
N GLY A 155 21.23 2.26 0.88
CA GLY A 155 21.47 1.81 -0.49
C GLY A 155 20.25 2.07 -1.35
N GLU A 156 20.01 3.34 -1.66
CA GLU A 156 18.92 3.76 -2.52
C GLU A 156 19.22 3.40 -3.98
N GLU A 157 18.22 2.90 -4.69
CA GLU A 157 18.40 2.56 -6.11
C GLU A 157 18.28 3.79 -7.03
N ASN A 158 17.42 4.74 -6.63
CA ASN A 158 17.20 5.99 -7.35
C ASN A 158 17.06 7.12 -6.34
N THR A 159 17.62 8.28 -6.67
CA THR A 159 17.58 9.48 -5.84
C THR A 159 17.54 10.74 -6.69
N ALA A 160 16.90 11.78 -6.17
CA ALA A 160 16.89 13.12 -6.74
C ALA A 160 16.89 14.16 -5.61
N ASP A 161 17.43 15.34 -5.92
CA ASP A 161 17.22 16.51 -5.08
C ASP A 161 15.79 17.01 -5.30
N TRP A 162 15.09 17.31 -4.20
CA TRP A 162 13.79 17.93 -4.22
C TRP A 162 14.00 19.45 -4.15
N THR A 163 13.76 20.15 -5.25
CA THR A 163 14.25 21.52 -5.50
C THR A 163 13.16 22.60 -5.39
N ALA A 164 11.88 22.24 -5.44
CA ALA A 164 10.77 23.18 -5.25
C ALA A 164 9.46 22.48 -4.86
N GLY A 165 8.47 23.27 -4.43
CA GLY A 165 7.16 22.77 -4.01
C GLY A 165 7.18 22.21 -2.59
N TYR A 166 7.74 22.96 -1.63
CA TYR A 166 7.87 22.53 -0.23
C TYR A 166 6.66 22.84 0.65
N ALA A 167 5.77 23.72 0.19
CA ALA A 167 4.67 24.24 1.00
C ALA A 167 3.74 23.11 1.46
N LYS A 168 3.36 23.14 2.74
CA LYS A 168 2.34 22.24 3.29
C LYS A 168 1.09 22.22 2.40
N GLY A 169 0.58 21.03 2.12
CA GLY A 169 -0.60 20.78 1.30
C GLY A 169 -0.34 20.74 -0.21
N THR A 170 0.83 21.15 -0.71
CA THR A 170 1.12 21.05 -2.15
C THR A 170 1.14 19.59 -2.60
N THR A 171 0.60 19.35 -3.80
CA THR A 171 0.57 18.04 -4.46
C THR A 171 1.50 17.98 -5.66
N VAL A 172 2.28 19.04 -5.92
CA VAL A 172 3.28 19.07 -6.99
C VAL A 172 4.62 19.48 -6.40
N ILE A 173 5.63 18.65 -6.65
CA ILE A 173 7.01 18.88 -6.25
C ILE A 173 7.91 18.89 -7.49
N THR A 174 9.04 19.58 -7.42
CA THR A 174 10.05 19.57 -8.48
C THR A 174 11.25 18.74 -8.03
N LEU A 175 11.63 17.74 -8.83
CA LEU A 175 12.82 16.91 -8.61
C LEU A 175 13.91 17.25 -9.61
N SER A 176 15.18 17.06 -9.26
CA SER A 176 16.30 17.25 -10.19
C SER A 176 16.30 16.23 -11.34
N ASN A 177 15.72 15.05 -11.12
CA ASN A 177 15.47 14.04 -12.14
C ASN A 177 14.26 13.17 -11.75
N THR A 178 13.68 12.48 -12.74
CA THR A 178 12.54 11.57 -12.56
C THR A 178 12.83 10.17 -13.12
N ALA A 179 14.10 9.76 -13.11
CA ALA A 179 14.52 8.50 -13.72
C ALA A 179 13.78 7.31 -13.09
N ASN A 180 13.32 6.37 -13.92
CA ASN A 180 12.62 5.16 -13.48
C ASN A 180 11.30 5.37 -12.70
N LEU A 181 10.80 6.60 -12.56
CA LEU A 181 9.50 6.87 -11.96
C LEU A 181 8.36 6.52 -12.91
N ARG A 182 7.37 5.81 -12.38
CA ARG A 182 6.16 5.37 -13.07
C ARG A 182 4.93 5.85 -12.30
N PRO A 183 4.17 6.80 -12.88
CA PRO A 183 2.93 7.27 -12.28
C PRO A 183 1.97 6.12 -11.97
N GLY A 184 1.34 6.18 -10.81
CA GLY A 184 0.40 5.16 -10.33
C GLY A 184 1.06 3.93 -9.69
N GLU A 185 2.38 3.74 -9.84
CA GLU A 185 3.12 2.59 -9.30
C GLU A 185 4.10 2.99 -8.20
N ASN A 186 4.98 3.96 -8.44
CA ASN A 186 6.04 4.30 -7.49
C ASN A 186 5.53 5.08 -6.28
N PHE A 187 6.18 4.79 -5.15
CA PHE A 187 6.19 5.63 -3.97
C PHE A 187 7.55 6.34 -3.89
N LEU A 188 7.53 7.61 -3.54
CA LEU A 188 8.72 8.37 -3.15
C LEU A 188 8.81 8.36 -1.63
N ILE A 189 10.02 8.18 -1.12
CA ILE A 189 10.35 8.56 0.24
C ILE A 189 11.01 9.93 0.15
N LEU A 190 10.33 10.94 0.71
CA LEU A 190 10.84 12.31 0.82
C LEU A 190 11.56 12.46 2.15
N ASP A 191 12.75 13.05 2.14
CA ASP A 191 13.50 13.37 3.35
C ASP A 191 14.31 14.66 3.20
N GLN A 192 14.84 15.15 4.31
CA GLN A 192 15.71 16.32 4.36
C GLN A 192 16.65 16.15 5.56
N VAL A 193 17.72 16.94 5.58
CA VAL A 193 18.62 17.01 6.74
C VAL A 193 17.84 17.55 7.94
N ASP A 194 17.99 16.87 9.07
CA ASP A 194 17.29 17.22 10.30
C ASP A 194 17.60 18.66 10.73
N ASP A 195 16.60 19.31 11.29
CA ASP A 195 16.79 20.59 11.94
C ASP A 195 17.71 20.45 13.16
N THR A 196 18.62 21.41 13.36
CA THR A 196 19.50 21.44 14.53
C THR A 196 18.84 22.12 15.74
N THR A 197 17.65 22.68 15.54
CA THR A 197 16.84 23.38 16.54
C THR A 197 15.38 23.02 16.37
N ASP A 198 14.65 22.84 17.48
CA ASP A 198 13.19 22.66 17.44
C ASP A 198 12.51 24.04 17.37
N GLY A 199 11.87 24.33 16.24
CA GLY A 199 11.14 25.57 16.00
C GLY A 199 9.72 25.60 16.57
N GLY A 200 9.24 24.51 17.18
CA GLY A 200 7.88 24.36 17.70
C GLY A 200 6.85 23.90 16.66
N ASP A 201 7.19 23.94 15.36
CA ASP A 201 6.34 23.45 14.27
C ASP A 201 6.31 21.92 14.18
N ILE A 202 7.44 21.28 14.50
CA ILE A 202 7.62 19.82 14.48
C ILE A 202 8.49 19.43 15.66
N TYR A 203 8.01 18.45 16.43
CA TYR A 203 8.80 17.89 17.51
C TYR A 203 10.00 17.12 16.96
N ASN A 204 11.20 17.63 17.19
CA ASN A 204 12.45 16.97 16.84
C ASN A 204 13.06 16.32 18.09
N CYS A 205 12.80 15.02 18.28
CA CYS A 205 13.28 14.31 19.45
C CYS A 205 14.81 14.22 19.54
N GLY A 206 15.53 14.35 18.40
CA GLY A 206 16.99 14.28 18.35
C GLY A 206 17.63 15.54 18.95
N VAL A 207 16.97 16.69 18.79
CA VAL A 207 17.35 17.95 19.44
C VAL A 207 16.85 18.01 20.87
N ALA A 208 15.61 17.56 21.12
CA ALA A 208 15.02 17.54 22.45
C ALA A 208 15.62 16.46 23.39
N ASN A 209 16.59 15.68 22.92
CA ASN A 209 17.23 14.57 23.63
C ASN A 209 16.22 13.57 24.25
N GLY A 210 15.16 13.28 23.50
CA GLY A 210 14.01 12.48 23.95
C GLY A 210 13.65 11.32 23.02
N CYS A 211 14.46 11.01 22.01
CA CYS A 211 14.19 9.87 21.12
C CYS A 211 14.34 8.54 21.89
N VAL A 212 13.33 7.68 21.83
CA VAL A 212 13.47 6.27 22.20
C VAL A 212 13.94 5.50 20.96
N SER A 213 15.06 4.79 21.07
CA SER A 213 15.52 3.88 20.01
C SER A 213 14.73 2.57 20.08
N GLN A 214 13.55 2.56 19.48
CA GLN A 214 12.75 1.36 19.27
C GLN A 214 12.52 1.23 17.76
N GLY A 215 13.25 0.31 17.11
CA GLY A 215 13.07 -0.02 15.70
C GLY A 215 13.60 1.02 14.72
N SER A 216 14.88 1.39 14.81
CA SER A 216 15.55 2.23 13.81
C SER A 216 15.60 1.52 12.45
N ASP A 217 14.57 1.71 11.63
CA ASP A 217 14.69 1.54 10.18
C ASP A 217 15.85 2.46 9.75
N GLY A 218 16.92 1.86 9.22
CA GLY A 218 18.26 2.43 9.12
C GLY A 218 18.27 3.96 8.99
N MET A 219 18.96 4.61 9.92
CA MET A 219 19.07 6.06 9.96
C MET A 219 19.82 6.53 8.72
N ARG A 220 19.12 7.16 7.78
CA ARG A 220 19.73 7.68 6.55
C ARG A 220 20.64 8.83 6.94
N THR A 221 21.88 8.77 6.51
CA THR A 221 22.86 9.85 6.64
C THR A 221 23.12 10.45 5.27
N GLY A 222 23.40 11.75 5.24
CA GLY A 222 23.82 12.45 4.04
C GLY A 222 24.73 13.62 4.39
N PRO A 223 25.27 14.32 3.39
CA PRO A 223 25.94 15.59 3.63
C PRO A 223 25.03 16.53 4.43
N GLY A 224 25.51 17.02 5.57
CA GLY A 224 24.74 17.87 6.49
C GLY A 224 24.18 17.15 7.73
N GLY A 225 24.16 15.81 7.76
CA GLY A 225 23.82 15.04 8.96
C GLY A 225 22.76 13.97 8.73
N TYR A 226 21.95 13.75 9.76
CA TYR A 226 20.88 12.76 9.74
C TYR A 226 19.65 13.24 8.96
N ARG A 227 18.90 12.29 8.40
CA ARG A 227 17.68 12.52 7.62
C ARG A 227 16.54 11.66 8.15
N ASN A 228 16.06 12.02 9.33
CA ASN A 228 15.05 11.26 10.07
C ASN A 228 13.63 11.67 9.70
N GLN A 229 13.42 12.94 9.33
CA GLN A 229 12.13 13.38 8.83
C GLN A 229 11.86 12.73 7.47
N ARG A 230 10.83 11.87 7.41
CA ARG A 230 10.41 11.20 6.18
C ARG A 230 8.92 11.36 5.91
N GLN A 231 8.54 11.51 4.65
CA GLN A 231 7.16 11.36 4.20
C GLN A 231 7.11 10.43 2.98
N VAL A 232 6.27 9.41 3.04
CA VAL A 232 6.01 8.54 1.88
C VAL A 232 4.84 9.11 1.08
N VAL A 233 5.04 9.29 -0.22
CA VAL A 233 4.01 9.79 -1.14
C VAL A 233 3.94 8.92 -2.39
N LYS A 234 2.76 8.77 -2.96
CA LYS A 234 2.53 8.06 -4.22
C LYS A 234 2.62 9.03 -5.40
N VAL A 235 3.35 8.66 -6.44
CA VAL A 235 3.40 9.43 -7.69
C VAL A 235 2.13 9.19 -8.50
N THR A 236 1.46 10.26 -8.92
CA THR A 236 0.21 10.19 -9.72
C THR A 236 0.37 10.72 -11.14
N ALA A 237 1.31 11.65 -11.37
CA ALA A 237 1.65 12.15 -12.70
C ALA A 237 3.08 12.70 -12.72
N ILE A 238 3.68 12.77 -13.91
CA ILE A 238 5.01 13.35 -14.13
C ILE A 238 4.93 14.24 -15.38
N ALA A 239 5.41 15.48 -15.26
CA ALA A 239 5.52 16.44 -16.35
C ALA A 239 6.93 17.06 -16.33
N GLY A 240 7.86 16.43 -17.07
CA GLY A 240 9.28 16.74 -16.94
C GLY A 240 9.75 16.49 -15.52
N ASN A 241 10.32 17.53 -14.88
CA ASN A 241 10.79 17.47 -13.50
C ASN A 241 9.71 17.75 -12.45
N GLN A 242 8.48 18.09 -12.85
CA GLN A 242 7.36 18.26 -11.93
C GLN A 242 6.67 16.92 -11.71
N VAL A 243 6.59 16.51 -10.45
CA VAL A 243 5.99 15.25 -10.02
C VAL A 243 4.75 15.57 -9.21
N THR A 244 3.60 15.06 -9.65
CA THR A 244 2.36 15.13 -8.89
C THR A 244 2.30 13.96 -7.91
N ILE A 245 1.98 14.25 -6.66
CA ILE A 245 2.03 13.32 -5.54
C ILE A 245 0.70 13.29 -4.77
N THR A 246 0.45 12.16 -4.10
CA THR A 246 -0.63 12.03 -3.10
C THR A 246 -0.16 11.15 -1.94
N PRO A 247 -0.43 11.51 -0.68
CA PRO A 247 -1.04 12.76 -0.22
C PRO A 247 -0.12 13.98 -0.48
N GLY A 248 -0.65 15.18 -0.30
CA GLY A 248 0.16 16.40 -0.32
C GLY A 248 1.14 16.47 0.86
N ILE A 249 2.05 17.43 0.82
CA ILE A 249 3.09 17.59 1.85
C ILE A 249 2.47 17.90 3.22
N TYR A 250 2.82 17.13 4.26
CA TYR A 250 2.19 17.26 5.58
C TYR A 250 2.84 18.30 6.49
N MET A 251 4.17 18.34 6.45
CA MET A 251 4.97 19.13 7.38
C MET A 251 5.29 20.51 6.80
N PRO A 252 5.32 21.57 7.63
CA PRO A 252 5.55 22.94 7.14
C PRO A 252 7.04 23.32 7.03
N ASN A 253 7.97 22.54 7.59
CA ASN A 253 9.39 22.90 7.72
C ASN A 253 10.28 22.46 6.54
N TRP A 254 9.70 21.87 5.49
CA TRP A 254 10.44 21.49 4.29
C TRP A 254 11.02 22.73 3.62
N ARG A 255 12.33 22.76 3.36
CA ARG A 255 12.98 23.94 2.77
C ARG A 255 14.30 23.62 2.10
N ALA A 256 14.64 24.41 1.08
CA ALA A 256 15.87 24.22 0.29
C ALA A 256 17.15 24.18 1.14
N THR A 257 17.22 24.92 2.25
CA THR A 257 18.41 24.96 3.13
C THR A 257 18.67 23.64 3.87
N GLN A 258 17.70 22.73 3.93
CA GLN A 258 17.85 21.41 4.56
C GLN A 258 18.18 20.31 3.55
N ALA A 259 18.60 20.68 2.33
CA ALA A 259 18.90 19.77 1.24
C ALA A 259 17.82 18.67 1.09
N PRO A 260 16.56 19.00 0.76
CA PRO A 260 15.52 17.98 0.61
C PRO A 260 15.82 17.03 -0.55
N GLN A 261 15.49 15.75 -0.36
CA GLN A 261 15.66 14.70 -1.37
C GLN A 261 14.42 13.83 -1.48
N ALA A 262 14.33 13.15 -2.62
CA ALA A 262 13.41 12.06 -2.86
C ALA A 262 14.22 10.83 -3.29
N TRP A 263 13.83 9.66 -2.81
CA TRP A 263 14.41 8.39 -3.25
C TRP A 263 13.32 7.33 -3.41
N TRP A 264 13.56 6.35 -4.28
CA TRP A 264 12.55 5.36 -4.67
C TRP A 264 13.14 4.06 -5.22
N PRO A 265 12.42 2.94 -5.06
CA PRO A 265 12.76 1.68 -5.73
C PRO A 265 12.49 1.75 -7.23
N THR A 266 13.28 1.01 -8.00
CA THR A 266 13.12 0.85 -9.45
C THR A 266 11.86 0.08 -9.83
N THR A 267 11.47 -0.91 -9.01
CA THR A 267 10.26 -1.72 -9.22
C THR A 267 9.50 -1.90 -7.92
N VAL A 268 8.17 -1.90 -8.01
CA VAL A 268 7.27 -2.01 -6.85
C VAL A 268 6.37 -3.23 -7.05
N LEU A 269 6.29 -4.08 -6.03
CA LEU A 269 5.26 -5.11 -5.97
C LEU A 269 3.93 -4.47 -5.60
N ARG A 270 2.87 -4.73 -6.37
CA ARG A 270 1.53 -4.18 -6.10
C ARG A 270 0.46 -5.24 -6.21
N ARG A 271 -0.55 -5.15 -5.34
CA ARG A 271 -1.75 -6.00 -5.34
C ARG A 271 -1.45 -7.51 -5.36
N ALA A 272 -0.30 -7.97 -4.88
CA ALA A 272 -0.04 -9.38 -4.64
C ALA A 272 -0.82 -9.84 -3.39
N GLY A 273 -1.41 -11.03 -3.42
CA GLY A 273 -2.28 -11.51 -2.33
C GLY A 273 -2.05 -12.96 -1.92
N ILE A 274 -2.28 -13.25 -0.64
CA ILE A 274 -2.38 -14.61 -0.09
C ILE A 274 -3.69 -14.67 0.70
N GLU A 275 -4.51 -15.69 0.42
CA GLU A 275 -5.86 -15.77 0.97
C GLU A 275 -6.26 -17.22 1.28
N ASN A 276 -7.13 -17.42 2.27
CA ASN A 276 -7.86 -18.68 2.52
C ASN A 276 -6.97 -19.93 2.73
N MET A 277 -5.90 -19.82 3.49
CA MET A 277 -5.03 -20.96 3.83
C MET A 277 -4.36 -20.78 5.19
N THR A 278 -3.81 -21.86 5.72
CA THR A 278 -2.88 -21.85 6.87
C THR A 278 -1.44 -21.95 6.37
N ILE A 279 -0.53 -21.17 6.95
CA ILE A 279 0.91 -21.22 6.68
C ILE A 279 1.64 -21.72 7.93
N GLN A 280 2.40 -22.79 7.78
CA GLN A 280 3.34 -23.31 8.78
C GLN A 280 4.78 -23.10 8.26
N PRO A 281 5.56 -22.20 8.88
CA PRO A 281 6.95 -21.94 8.47
C PRO A 281 7.89 -23.09 8.90
N VAL A 282 9.18 -22.99 8.52
CA VAL A 282 10.20 -24.03 8.76
C VAL A 282 10.38 -24.39 10.25
N ASP A 283 10.15 -23.42 11.14
CA ASP A 283 10.37 -23.57 12.59
C ASP A 283 9.06 -23.75 13.39
N GLY A 284 7.94 -24.02 12.73
CA GLY A 284 6.60 -24.11 13.33
C GLY A 284 5.94 -25.48 13.22
#